data_AF-A0A8T4WUU9-F1
#
_entry.id   AF-A0A8T4WUU9-F1
#
_cell.length_a   1.000
_cell.length_b   1.000
_cell.length_c   1.000
_cell.angle_alpha   90.00
_cell.angle_beta   90.00
_cell.angle_gamma   90.00
#
_symmetry.space_group_name_H-M   'P 1'
#
loop_
_entity.id
_entity.type
_entity.pdbx_description
1 polymer ?
#
loop_
_entity_poly.entity_id
_entity_poly.type
_entity_poly.pdbx_seq_one_letter_code
_entity_poly.pdbx_strand_id
1 'polypeptide(L)' 'MVAMEAAVAAIGAGLAVGIAGCGSGIGQGIAAAASAGATAEEPGFFGKGLVFTVLPETQVIYGLLVAILILVGAGLI' A
#
# COMPACT_ATOMS: atom_id res chain seq x y z
N MET A 1 -28.10 10.11 -2.14
CA MET A 1 -27.49 8.78 -2.14
C MET A 1 -28.49 7.79 -1.57
N VAL A 2 -28.85 6.78 -2.36
CA VAL A 2 -29.62 5.63 -1.88
C VAL A 2 -28.67 4.76 -1.06
N ALA A 3 -29.15 4.15 0.04
CA ALA A 3 -28.31 3.37 0.96
C ALA A 3 -27.44 2.30 0.27
N MET A 4 -27.92 1.74 -0.84
CA MET A 4 -27.17 0.75 -1.63
C MET A 4 -25.93 1.33 -2.31
N GLU A 5 -25.99 2.57 -2.82
CA GLU A 5 -24.88 3.23 -3.50
C GLU A 5 -23.72 3.50 -2.52
N ALA A 6 -24.06 3.94 -1.29
CA ALA A 6 -23.09 4.13 -0.22
C ALA A 6 -22.39 2.84 0.19
N ALA A 7 -23.15 1.75 0.29
CA ALA A 7 -22.62 0.43 0.67
C ALA A 7 -21.62 -0.09 -0.37
N VAL A 8 -21.96 0.01 -1.66
CA VAL A 8 -21.06 -0.43 -2.74
C VAL A 8 -19.80 0.45 -2.81
N ALA A 9 -19.93 1.77 -2.64
CA ALA A 9 -18.79 2.68 -2.61
C ALA A 9 -17.84 2.38 -1.43
N ALA A 10 -18.37 2.15 -0.23
CA ALA A 10 -17.57 1.81 0.94
C ALA A 10 -16.83 0.46 0.78
N ILE A 11 -17.49 -0.55 0.21
CA ILE A 11 -16.86 -1.84 -0.08
C ILE A 11 -15.75 -1.66 -1.14
N GLY A 12 -16.02 -0.90 -2.21
CA GLY A 12 -15.04 -0.59 -3.25
C GLY A 12 -13.80 0.11 -2.71
N ALA A 13 -13.97 1.09 -1.82
CA ALA A 13 -12.88 1.78 -1.15
C ALA A 13 -12.05 0.82 -0.27
N GLY A 14 -12.72 -0.05 0.51
CA GLY A 14 -12.05 -1.06 1.33
C GLY A 14 -11.24 -2.07 0.50
N LEU A 15 -11.80 -2.54 -0.61
CA LEU A 15 -11.10 -3.44 -1.53
C LEU A 15 -9.89 -2.78 -2.20
N ALA A 16 -10.01 -1.52 -2.61
CA ALA A 16 -8.91 -0.77 -3.23
C ALA A 16 -7.69 -0.67 -2.30
N VAL A 17 -7.88 -0.34 -1.02
CA VAL A 17 -6.77 -0.30 -0.05
C VAL A 17 -6.33 -1.70 0.34
N GLY A 18 -7.26 -2.62 0.60
CA GLY A 18 -6.96 -3.95 1.11
C GLY A 18 -6.10 -4.79 0.15
N ILE A 19 -6.47 -4.83 -1.13
CA ILE A 19 -5.72 -5.61 -2.14
C ILE A 19 -4.37 -4.97 -2.42
N ALA A 20 -4.33 -3.63 -2.54
CA ALA A 20 -3.08 -2.89 -2.74
C ALA A 20 -2.12 -3.06 -1.56
N GLY A 21 -2.62 -3.03 -0.33
CA GLY A 21 -1.84 -3.23 0.88
C GLY A 21 -1.28 -4.64 1.00
N CYS A 22 -2.07 -5.67 0.68
CA CYS A 22 -1.58 -7.04 0.64
C CYS A 22 -0.45 -7.23 -0.38
N GLY A 23 -0.61 -6.69 -1.59
CA GLY A 23 0.44 -6.75 -2.63
C GLY A 23 1.71 -5.98 -2.23
N SER A 24 1.55 -4.75 -1.72
CA SER A 24 2.65 -3.92 -1.21
C SER A 24 3.43 -4.63 -0.11
N GLY A 25 2.73 -5.17 0.90
CA GLY A 25 3.33 -5.82 2.06
C GLY A 25 4.15 -7.05 1.69
N ILE A 26 3.70 -7.85 0.71
CA ILE A 26 4.48 -8.99 0.21
C ILE A 26 5.77 -8.50 -0.45
N GLY A 27 5.69 -7.51 -1.35
CA GLY A 27 6.87 -6.95 -2.00
C GLY A 27 7.86 -6.33 -1.00
N GLN A 28 7.33 -5.60 -0.02
CA GLN A 28 8.12 -4.99 1.05
C GLN A 28 8.81 -6.05 1.92
N GLY A 29 8.13 -7.16 2.25
CA GLY A 29 8.73 -8.26 2.99
C GLY A 29 9.91 -8.90 2.26
N ILE A 30 9.79 -9.11 0.95
CA ILE A 30 10.87 -9.66 0.11
C ILE A 30 12.06 -8.69 0.06
N ALA A 31 11.80 -7.41 -0.21
CA ALA A 31 12.85 -6.38 -0.26
C ALA A 31 13.54 -6.20 1.11
N ALA A 32 12.78 -6.28 2.21
CA ALA A 32 13.29 -6.15 3.56
C ALA A 32 14.18 -7.34 3.95
N ALA A 33 13.77 -8.56 3.61
CA ALA A 33 14.58 -9.75 3.85
C ALA A 33 15.93 -9.67 3.12
N ALA A 34 15.93 -9.28 1.84
CA ALA A 34 17.15 -9.09 1.07
C ALA A 34 18.04 -7.96 1.63
N SER A 35 17.43 -6.84 2.00
CA SER A 35 18.13 -5.68 2.58
C SER A 35 18.75 -5.99 3.93
N ALA A 36 18.07 -6.76 4.78
CA ALA A 36 18.58 -7.21 6.07
C ALA A 36 19.78 -8.15 5.89
N GLY A 37 19.72 -9.08 4.94
CA GLY A 37 20.86 -9.95 4.59
C GLY A 37 22.07 -9.15 4.11
N ALA A 38 21.88 -8.23 3.17
CA ALA A 38 22.95 -7.36 2.67
C ALA A 38 23.54 -6.46 3.78
N THR A 39 22.72 -5.98 4.70
CA THR A 39 23.18 -5.16 5.84
C THR A 39 24.00 -5.99 6.84
N ALA A 40 23.72 -7.28 6.99
CA ALA A 40 24.49 -8.16 7.86
C ALA A 40 25.91 -8.41 7.34
N GLU A 41 26.11 -8.41 6.01
CA GLU A 41 27.44 -8.49 5.38
C GLU A 41 28.12 -7.12 5.30
N GLU A 42 27.39 -6.08 4.91
CA GLU A 42 27.89 -4.71 4.76
C GLU A 42 26.98 -3.72 5.53
N PRO A 43 27.33 -3.33 6.78
CA PRO A 43 26.51 -2.43 7.59
C PRO A 43 26.23 -1.06 6.94
N GLY A 44 27.11 -0.61 6.03
CA GLY A 44 26.92 0.60 5.24
C GLY A 44 25.76 0.53 4.25
N PHE A 45 25.26 -0.68 3.95
CA PHE A 45 24.16 -0.88 3.02
C PHE A 45 22.78 -0.55 3.62
N PHE A 46 22.65 -0.46 4.95
CA PHE A 46 21.36 -0.26 5.65
C PHE A 46 20.50 0.86 5.03
N GLY A 47 21.10 2.03 4.78
CA GLY A 47 20.38 3.17 4.21
C GLY A 47 19.88 2.91 2.78
N LYS A 48 20.67 2.25 1.94
CA LYS A 48 20.26 1.85 0.57
C LYS A 48 19.19 0.77 0.61
N GLY A 49 19.35 -0.21 1.50
CA GLY A 49 18.36 -1.24 1.77
C GLY A 49 17.00 -0.63 2.11
N LEU A 50 16.97 0.37 2.99
CA LEU A 50 15.75 1.08 3.36
C LEU A 50 15.05 1.72 2.15
N VAL A 51 15.81 2.34 1.24
CA VAL A 51 15.25 2.91 -0.01
C VAL A 51 14.61 1.81 -0.86
N PHE A 52 15.25 0.65 -1.01
CA PHE A 52 14.66 -0.47 -1.77
C PHE A 52 13.40 -1.03 -1.12
N THR A 53 13.33 -1.06 0.22
CA THR A 53 12.13 -1.51 0.93
C THR A 53 10.93 -0.57 0.81
N VAL A 54 11.16 0.71 0.51
CA VAL A 54 10.08 1.71 0.31
C VAL A 54 9.48 1.67 -1.09
N LEU A 55 10.18 1.13 -2.10
CA LEU A 55 9.65 1.10 -3.47
C LEU A 55 8.28 0.39 -3.59
N PRO A 56 8.04 -0.75 -2.92
CA PRO A 56 6.73 -1.40 -2.89
C PRO A 56 5.60 -0.55 -2.29
N GLU A 57 5.89 0.36 -1.34
CA GLU A 57 4.87 1.21 -0.66
C GLU A 57 4.09 2.10 -1.64
N THR A 58 4.65 2.37 -2.82
CA THR A 58 3.94 3.08 -3.88
C THR A 58 2.59 2.44 -4.22
N GLN A 59 2.49 1.11 -4.13
CA GLN A 59 1.25 0.38 -4.42
C GLN A 59 0.17 0.68 -3.38
N VAL A 60 0.51 0.73 -2.09
CA VAL A 60 -0.48 1.05 -1.05
C VAL A 60 -0.93 2.50 -1.15
N ILE A 61 -0.04 3.42 -1.53
CA ILE A 61 -0.37 4.82 -1.75
C ILE A 61 -1.39 4.98 -2.89
N TYR A 62 -1.23 4.24 -3.99
CA TYR A 62 -2.21 4.25 -5.07
C TYR A 62 -3.56 3.65 -4.65
N GLY A 63 -3.56 2.54 -3.90
CA GLY A 63 -4.79 1.96 -3.35
C GLY A 63 -5.53 2.93 -2.42
N LEU A 64 -4.79 3.64 -1.55
CA LEU A 64 -5.33 4.68 -0.68
C LEU A 64 -5.90 5.85 -1.47
N LEU A 65 -5.17 6.34 -2.48
CA LEU A 65 -5.65 7.42 -3.34
C LEU A 65 -6.97 7.05 -4.02
N VAL A 66 -7.05 5.85 -4.60
CA VAL A 66 -8.29 5.35 -5.25
C VAL A 66 -9.43 5.27 -4.24
N ALA A 67 -9.19 4.77 -3.03
CA ALA A 67 -10.21 4.73 -1.99
C ALA A 67 -10.72 6.12 -1.60
N ILE A 68 -9.82 7.10 -1.46
CA ILE A 68 -10.21 8.51 -1.20
C ILE A 68 -11.06 9.05 -2.35
N LEU A 69 -10.65 8.82 -3.61
CA LEU A 69 -11.40 9.27 -4.78
C LEU A 69 -12.79 8.63 -4.86
N ILE A 70 -12.93 7.35 -4.48
CA ILE A 70 -14.24 6.68 -4.40
C ILE A 70 -15.11 7.34 -3.32
N LEU A 71 -14.58 7.57 -2.13
CA LEU A 71 -15.33 8.15 -1.02
C LEU A 71 -15.76 9.59 -1.30
N VAL A 72 -14.86 10.41 -1.86
CA VAL A 72 -15.15 11.80 -2.28
C VAL A 72 -16.14 11.82 -3.44
N GLY A 73 -15.94 10.98 -4.46
CA GLY A 73 -16.84 10.90 -5.62
C GLY A 73 -18.24 10.41 -5.26
N ALA A 74 -18.35 9.62 -4.19
CA ALA A 74 -19.61 9.17 -3.61
C ALA A 74 -20.18 10.16 -2.57
N GLY A 75 -19.47 11.22 -2.18
CA GLY A 75 -19.92 12.16 -1.15
C GLY A 75 -20.10 11.52 0.23
N LEU A 76 -19.32 10.47 0.53
CA LEU A 76 -19.25 9.86 1.86
C LEU A 76 -18.34 10.66 2.80
N ILE A 77 -17.39 11.41 2.23
CA ILE A 77 -16.48 12.35 2.92
C ILE A 77 -16.36 13.64 2.11
#